data_AF-A0A355BGQ9-F1
#
_entry.id   AF-A0A355BGQ9-F1
#
_cell.length_a   1.000
_cell.length_b   1.000
_cell.length_c   1.000
_cell.angle_alpha   90.00
_cell.angle_beta   90.00
_cell.angle_gamma   90.00
#
_symmetry.space_group_name_H-M   'P 1'
#
loop_
_entity.id
_entity.type
_entity.pdbx_description
1 polymer ?
#
loop_
_entity_poly.entity_id
_entity_poly.type
_entity_poly.pdbx_seq_one_letter_code
_entity_poly.pdbx_strand_id
1 'polypeptide(L)'
;MRFCLEGLKLPEEAVLFRGTREGIHIYLNDEVEFPSVVDSLEQRLATSQNFFQGARVVINTGRRTLSADQMATVSQILNRYEGVQLVRLEQSKAAQKQSNSEMTALVVEKPVRSGQQLYHPGHIIVIGDVNPGAEIVAEGNIVIMGAL
;
A
#
# COMPACT_ATOMS: atom_id res chain seq x y z
N MET A 1 -4.92 17.28 32.26
CA MET A 1 -5.02 15.80 32.22
C MET A 1 -3.62 15.24 32.07
N ARG A 2 -3.11 14.57 33.10
CA ARG A 2 -1.82 13.85 33.05
C ARG A 2 -2.05 12.53 32.33
N PHE A 3 -1.30 12.27 31.26
CA PHE A 3 -1.05 10.90 30.82
C PHE A 3 0.30 10.49 31.38
N CYS A 4 0.25 9.63 32.41
CA CYS A 4 1.38 8.82 32.82
C CYS A 4 1.68 7.83 31.69
N LEU A 5 2.89 7.82 31.16
CA LEU A 5 3.43 6.68 30.45
C LEU A 5 4.67 6.24 31.21
N GLU A 6 4.46 5.19 32.02
CA GLU A 6 5.49 4.36 32.63
C GLU A 6 6.38 3.75 31.55
N GLY A 7 7.63 3.48 31.94
CA GLY A 7 8.73 3.13 31.06
C GLY A 7 8.42 2.07 30.00
N LEU A 8 8.36 2.52 28.75
CA LEU A 8 8.56 1.69 27.57
C LEU A 8 9.97 1.99 27.07
N LYS A 9 10.84 1.01 27.27
CA LYS A 9 12.17 0.95 26.67
C LYS A 9 11.94 0.96 25.14
N LEU A 10 12.10 2.13 24.52
CA LEU A 10 11.92 2.29 23.08
C LEU A 10 12.96 1.39 22.38
N PRO A 11 12.54 0.44 21.52
CA PRO A 11 13.50 -0.28 20.69
C PRO A 11 14.23 0.77 19.84
N GLU A 12 15.56 0.70 19.79
CA GLU A 12 16.44 1.83 19.46
C GLU A 12 16.11 2.55 18.14
N GLU A 13 15.38 1.95 17.19
CA GLU A 13 14.92 2.61 15.97
C GLU A 13 13.55 2.11 15.48
N ALA A 14 12.47 2.37 16.24
CA ALA A 14 11.10 2.05 15.79
C ALA A 14 10.71 2.79 14.48
N VAL A 15 11.24 4.00 14.29
CA VAL A 15 10.97 4.83 13.11
C VAL A 15 12.25 5.54 12.66
N LEU A 16 12.65 5.34 11.41
CA LEU A 16 13.81 6.00 10.79
C LEU A 16 13.37 7.13 9.86
N PHE A 17 14.01 8.30 9.97
CA PHE A 17 13.70 9.46 9.15
C PHE A 17 14.90 9.75 8.25
N ARG A 18 14.67 9.83 6.95
CA ARG A 18 15.71 10.07 5.94
C ARG A 18 15.30 11.22 5.05
N GLY A 19 16.08 12.30 5.07
CA GLY A 19 15.91 13.41 4.11
C GLY A 19 16.34 12.99 2.70
N THR A 20 15.54 13.32 1.70
CA THR A 20 15.80 13.04 0.28
C THR A 20 15.48 14.27 -0.57
N ARG A 21 15.77 14.22 -1.88
CA ARG A 21 15.40 15.28 -2.83
C ARG A 21 13.89 15.44 -3.03
N GLU A 22 13.10 14.39 -2.79
CA GLU A 22 11.65 14.39 -2.98
C GLU A 22 10.87 14.79 -1.71
N GLY A 23 11.56 14.79 -0.57
CA GLY A 23 10.98 15.05 0.75
C GLY A 23 11.63 14.21 1.84
N ILE A 24 10.88 13.95 2.91
CA ILE A 24 11.31 13.15 4.06
C ILE A 24 10.71 11.76 3.94
N HIS A 25 11.57 10.75 3.86
CA HIS A 25 11.18 9.35 3.89
C HIS A 25 11.19 8.85 5.33
N ILE A 26 10.09 8.27 5.75
CA ILE A 26 9.91 7.66 7.07
C ILE A 26 9.83 6.15 6.85
N TYR A 27 10.72 5.39 7.48
CA TYR A 27 10.69 3.93 7.46
C TYR A 27 10.16 3.44 8.79
N LEU A 28 9.11 2.63 8.75
CA LEU A 28 8.56 1.97 9.93
C LEU A 28 9.22 0.59 10.08
N ASN A 29 9.70 0.28 11.27
CA ASN A 29 10.21 -1.05 11.57
C ASN A 29 9.05 -2.07 11.60
N ASP A 30 9.23 -3.21 10.92
CA ASP A 30 8.27 -4.31 10.87
C ASP A 30 8.31 -5.22 12.11
N GLU A 31 9.38 -5.17 12.90
CA GLU A 31 9.58 -6.00 14.10
C GLU A 31 8.95 -5.41 15.38
N VAL A 32 8.47 -4.16 15.32
CA VAL A 32 7.94 -3.42 16.47
C VAL A 32 6.40 -3.38 16.43
N GLU A 33 5.72 -3.34 17.58
CA GLU A 33 4.26 -3.22 17.62
C GLU A 33 3.75 -1.84 17.12
N PHE A 34 2.56 -1.81 16.50
CA PHE A 34 2.03 -0.58 15.88
C PHE A 34 1.86 0.58 16.88
N PRO A 35 1.36 0.34 18.11
CA PRO A 35 1.29 1.40 19.13
C PRO A 35 2.64 2.06 19.40
N SER A 36 3.72 1.27 19.55
CA SER A 36 5.07 1.80 19.80
C SER A 36 5.63 2.59 18.61
N VAL A 37 5.25 2.21 17.39
CA VAL A 37 5.57 2.96 16.17
C VAL A 37 4.86 4.31 16.16
N VAL A 38 3.58 4.34 16.52
CA VAL A 38 2.78 5.58 16.63
C VAL A 38 3.38 6.53 17.66
N ASP A 39 3.72 6.03 18.85
CA ASP A 39 4.33 6.84 19.91
C ASP A 39 5.65 7.46 19.44
N SER A 40 6.49 6.65 18.77
CA SER A 40 7.78 7.11 18.24
C SER A 40 7.62 8.14 17.11
N LEU A 41 6.62 7.94 16.25
CA LEU A 41 6.28 8.88 15.18
C LEU A 41 5.82 10.22 15.75
N GLU A 42 4.91 10.21 16.73
CA GLU A 42 4.45 11.42 17.41
C GLU A 42 5.58 12.16 18.11
N GLN A 43 6.43 11.45 18.87
CA GLN A 43 7.53 12.09 19.58
C GLN A 43 8.52 12.78 18.63
N ARG A 44 8.84 12.16 17.49
CA ARG A 44 9.73 12.77 16.50
C ARG A 44 9.07 13.96 15.79
N LEU A 45 7.79 13.87 15.45
CA LEU A 45 7.05 14.99 14.88
C LEU A 45 6.95 16.17 15.85
N ALA A 46 6.69 15.91 17.14
CA ALA A 46 6.61 16.93 18.18
C ALA A 46 7.96 17.59 18.46
N THR A 47 9.06 16.81 18.45
CA THR A 47 10.42 17.33 18.72
C THR A 47 10.96 18.16 17.57
N SER A 48 10.51 17.95 16.33
CA SER A 48 11.06 18.61 15.14
C SER A 48 9.99 19.27 14.26
N GLN A 49 8.98 19.92 14.85
CA GLN A 49 7.88 20.57 14.12
C GLN A 49 8.35 21.50 12.98
N ASN A 50 9.33 22.38 13.22
CA ASN A 50 9.85 23.28 12.18
C ASN A 50 10.54 22.58 11.01
N PHE A 51 11.07 21.36 11.22
CA PHE A 51 11.73 20.59 10.15
C PHE A 51 10.71 19.99 9.18
N PHE A 52 9.49 19.75 9.65
CA PHE A 52 8.43 19.13 8.87
C PHE A 52 7.46 20.14 8.22
N GLN A 53 7.60 21.44 8.51
CA GLN A 53 6.75 22.47 7.91
C GLN A 53 6.97 22.56 6.39
N GLY A 54 5.94 22.21 5.62
CA GLY A 54 5.97 22.17 4.16
C GLY A 54 6.69 20.94 3.59
N ALA A 55 7.08 19.98 4.44
CA ALA A 55 7.78 18.79 4.00
C ALA A 55 6.81 17.76 3.41
N ARG A 56 7.17 17.26 2.23
CA ARG A 56 6.54 16.07 1.64
C ARG A 56 7.02 14.85 2.39
N VAL A 57 6.11 14.13 3.02
CA VAL A 57 6.42 12.95 3.80
C VAL A 57 5.97 11.70 3.04
N VAL A 58 6.90 10.77 2.87
CA VAL A 58 6.65 9.45 2.28
C VAL A 58 6.88 8.43 3.38
N ILE A 59 5.85 7.65 3.73
CA ILE A 59 6.02 6.57 4.71
C ILE A 59 6.16 5.26 3.98
N ASN A 60 7.28 4.60 4.21
CA ASN A 60 7.56 3.24 3.78
C ASN A 60 7.32 2.30 4.96
N THR A 61 6.34 1.41 4.82
CA THR A 61 6.00 0.46 5.88
C THR A 61 6.81 -0.84 5.76
N GLY A 62 7.77 -0.91 4.84
CA GLY A 62 8.52 -2.11 4.54
C GLY A 62 7.57 -3.27 4.28
N ARG A 63 7.81 -4.39 4.98
CA ARG A 63 6.99 -5.60 4.96
C ARG A 63 5.76 -5.55 5.87
N ARG A 64 5.60 -4.48 6.66
CA ARG A 64 4.48 -4.32 7.58
C ARG A 64 3.20 -4.07 6.79
N THR A 65 2.22 -4.95 6.98
CA THR A 65 0.84 -4.72 6.57
C THR A 65 0.16 -3.83 7.61
N LEU A 66 -0.37 -2.68 7.19
CA LEU A 66 -1.22 -1.85 8.03
C LEU A 66 -2.68 -2.08 7.65
N SER A 67 -3.55 -2.25 8.65
CA SER A 67 -4.99 -2.27 8.44
C SER A 67 -5.52 -0.88 8.07
N ALA A 68 -6.73 -0.81 7.52
CA ALA A 68 -7.39 0.46 7.18
C ALA A 68 -7.46 1.42 8.39
N ASP A 69 -7.77 0.90 9.59
CA ASP A 69 -7.86 1.69 10.82
C ASP A 69 -6.49 2.23 11.26
N GLN A 70 -5.43 1.43 11.11
CA GLN A 70 -4.07 1.84 11.40
C GLN A 70 -3.61 2.93 10.42
N MET A 71 -3.94 2.80 9.13
CA MET A 71 -3.66 3.82 8.12
C MET A 71 -4.40 5.12 8.41
N ALA A 72 -5.68 5.05 8.82
CA ALA A 72 -6.44 6.21 9.23
C ALA A 72 -5.81 6.90 10.44
N THR A 73 -5.34 6.13 11.42
CA THR A 73 -4.63 6.64 12.60
C THR A 73 -3.36 7.41 12.22
N VAL A 74 -2.49 6.82 11.37
CA VAL A 74 -1.27 7.48 10.90
C VAL A 74 -1.60 8.76 10.13
N SER A 75 -2.58 8.71 9.22
CA SER A 75 -3.00 9.87 8.43
C SER A 75 -3.54 10.99 9.32
N GLN A 76 -4.31 10.64 10.35
CA GLN A 76 -4.86 11.59 11.31
C GLN A 76 -3.77 12.23 12.18
N ILE A 77 -2.73 11.48 12.56
CA ILE A 77 -1.57 12.02 13.27
C ILE A 77 -0.88 13.06 12.39
N LEU A 78 -0.59 12.75 11.14
CA LEU A 78 0.12 13.66 10.23
C LEU A 78 -0.71 14.91 9.91
N ASN A 79 -2.01 14.77 9.67
CA ASN A 79 -2.92 15.89 9.40
C ASN A 79 -3.06 16.86 10.58
N ARG A 80 -2.76 16.41 11.81
CA ARG A 80 -2.78 17.25 13.01
C ARG A 80 -1.54 18.14 13.11
N TYR A 81 -0.47 17.84 12.39
CA TYR A 81 0.73 18.68 12.34
C TYR A 81 0.73 19.54 11.07
N GLU A 82 0.69 20.87 11.25
CA GLU A 82 0.69 21.82 10.14
C GLU A 82 1.95 21.69 9.27
N GLY A 83 1.76 21.52 7.97
CA GLY A 83 2.84 21.47 6.98
C GLY A 83 3.33 20.07 6.61
N VAL A 84 2.83 19.01 7.26
CA VAL A 84 3.14 17.63 6.86
C VAL A 84 2.18 17.21 5.75
N GLN A 85 2.70 17.07 4.52
CA GLN A 85 1.92 16.50 3.43
C GLN A 85 2.28 15.04 3.25
N LEU A 86 1.37 14.14 3.63
CA LEU A 86 1.50 12.72 3.26
C LEU A 86 1.32 12.60 1.75
N VAL A 87 2.42 12.38 1.04
CA VAL A 87 2.41 12.26 -0.43
C VAL A 87 2.03 10.84 -0.83
N ARG A 88 2.55 9.84 -0.11
CA ARG A 88 2.40 8.44 -0.50
C ARG A 88 2.73 7.49 0.65
N LEU A 89 1.89 6.46 0.81
CA LEU A 89 2.17 5.29 1.65
C LEU A 89 2.66 4.16 0.74
N GLU A 90 3.94 3.86 0.81
CA GLU A 90 4.54 2.72 0.11
C GLU A 90 4.52 1.52 1.04
N GLN A 91 3.45 0.74 0.98
CA GLN A 91 3.46 -0.63 1.50
C GLN A 91 4.24 -1.49 0.49
N SER A 92 5.08 -2.43 0.91
CA SER A 92 5.69 -3.37 -0.06
C SER A 92 4.58 -4.25 -0.63
N LYS A 93 4.12 -3.86 -1.80
CA LYS A 93 2.96 -4.38 -2.52
C LYS A 93 3.30 -5.71 -3.19
N ALA A 94 3.32 -6.79 -2.42
CA ALA A 94 2.97 -8.09 -2.98
C ALA A 94 1.49 -8.13 -3.45
N ALA A 95 0.69 -7.10 -3.13
CA ALA A 95 -0.75 -7.06 -3.43
C ALA A 95 -1.27 -5.74 -4.08
N GLN A 96 -0.42 -4.85 -4.59
CA GLN A 96 -0.90 -3.73 -5.43
C GLN A 96 -0.09 -3.66 -6.73
N LYS A 97 -0.23 -4.73 -7.52
CA LYS A 97 -0.23 -4.66 -8.98
C LYS A 97 -1.71 -4.58 -9.33
N GLN A 98 -2.30 -3.40 -9.44
CA GLN A 98 -2.53 -2.76 -10.72
C GLN A 98 -2.99 -1.32 -10.42
N SER A 99 -2.23 -0.30 -10.83
CA SER A 99 -2.92 0.90 -11.33
C SER A 99 -3.41 0.53 -12.72
N ASN A 100 -4.58 -0.09 -12.79
CA ASN A 100 -5.20 -0.32 -14.08
C ASN A 100 -5.81 1.01 -14.52
N SER A 101 -5.38 1.48 -15.68
CA SER A 101 -6.12 2.46 -16.45
C SER A 101 -7.58 2.05 -16.55
N GLU A 102 -8.48 3.03 -16.73
CA GLU A 102 -9.94 2.94 -16.79
C GLU A 102 -10.49 1.97 -17.86
N MET A 103 -10.18 0.70 -17.73
CA MET A 103 -10.42 -0.33 -18.71
C MET A 103 -11.23 -1.42 -18.03
N THR A 104 -12.39 -1.75 -18.60
CA THR A 104 -13.36 -2.65 -18.01
C THR A 104 -12.88 -4.10 -18.09
N ALA A 105 -13.39 -4.98 -17.22
CA ALA A 105 -13.04 -6.40 -17.22
C ALA A 105 -14.24 -7.26 -17.65
N LEU A 106 -13.99 -8.18 -18.59
CA LEU A 106 -14.91 -9.25 -18.95
C LEU A 106 -14.62 -10.47 -18.08
N VAL A 107 -15.62 -10.93 -17.31
CA VAL A 107 -15.53 -12.13 -16.47
C VAL A 107 -16.27 -13.28 -17.15
N VAL A 108 -15.56 -14.40 -17.35
CA VAL A 108 -16.09 -15.62 -17.98
C VAL A 108 -16.05 -16.76 -16.98
N GLU A 109 -17.20 -17.10 -16.40
CA GLU A 109 -17.35 -18.14 -15.38
C GLU A 109 -17.60 -19.54 -15.98
N LYS A 110 -17.02 -19.83 -17.14
CA LYS A 110 -17.19 -21.09 -17.87
C LYS A 110 -15.91 -21.48 -18.59
N PRO A 111 -15.67 -22.79 -18.80
CA PRO A 111 -14.50 -23.23 -19.54
C PRO A 111 -14.55 -22.77 -21.00
N VAL A 112 -13.40 -22.34 -21.52
CA VAL A 112 -13.21 -21.90 -22.90
C VAL A 112 -12.78 -23.12 -23.71
N ARG A 113 -13.63 -23.56 -24.64
CA ARG A 113 -13.40 -24.80 -25.40
C ARG A 113 -12.57 -24.54 -26.66
N SER A 114 -11.96 -25.61 -27.18
CA SER A 114 -11.25 -25.58 -28.46
C SER A 114 -12.11 -24.99 -29.57
N GLY A 115 -11.56 -24.03 -30.32
CA GLY A 115 -12.24 -23.29 -31.38
C GLY A 115 -13.05 -22.08 -30.91
N GLN A 116 -13.14 -21.79 -29.61
CA GLN A 116 -13.78 -20.56 -29.13
C GLN A 116 -12.80 -19.40 -29.11
N GLN A 117 -13.27 -18.23 -29.54
CA GLN A 117 -12.52 -16.98 -29.52
C GLN A 117 -13.20 -15.99 -28.55
N LEU A 118 -12.44 -15.48 -27.58
CA LEU A 118 -12.85 -14.43 -26.66
C LEU A 118 -12.08 -13.16 -26.97
N TYR A 119 -12.79 -12.09 -27.34
CA TYR A 119 -12.19 -10.77 -27.55
C TYR A 119 -12.82 -9.75 -26.58
N HIS A 120 -11.97 -8.94 -25.95
CA HIS A 120 -12.41 -7.80 -25.15
C HIS A 120 -11.37 -6.67 -25.22
N PRO A 121 -11.78 -5.40 -25.47
CA PRO A 121 -10.88 -4.25 -25.48
C PRO A 121 -10.37 -3.87 -24.07
N GLY A 122 -10.72 -4.67 -23.06
CA GLY A 122 -10.30 -4.48 -21.70
C GLY A 122 -9.56 -5.66 -21.10
N HIS A 123 -9.80 -5.94 -19.82
CA HIS A 123 -9.27 -7.13 -19.17
C HIS A 123 -10.17 -8.33 -19.44
N ILE A 124 -9.60 -9.53 -19.45
CA ILE A 124 -10.35 -10.78 -19.48
C ILE A 124 -9.96 -11.61 -18.26
N ILE A 125 -10.95 -12.06 -17.51
CA ILE A 125 -10.79 -12.97 -16.37
C ILE A 125 -11.60 -14.23 -16.67
N VAL A 126 -10.92 -15.37 -16.79
CA VAL A 126 -11.56 -16.68 -16.98
C VAL A 126 -11.54 -17.42 -15.65
N ILE A 127 -12.73 -17.75 -15.14
CA ILE A 127 -12.93 -18.60 -13.97
C ILE A 127 -13.35 -19.98 -14.49
N GLY A 128 -12.36 -20.77 -14.91
CA GLY A 128 -12.54 -22.06 -15.58
C GLY A 128 -11.37 -22.42 -16.48
N ASP A 129 -11.41 -23.63 -17.03
CA ASP A 129 -10.34 -24.16 -17.87
C ASP A 129 -10.35 -23.57 -19.28
N VAL A 130 -9.18 -23.39 -19.87
CA VAL A 130 -8.99 -23.00 -21.26
C VAL A 130 -8.39 -24.19 -22.01
N ASN A 131 -9.15 -24.77 -22.92
CA ASN A 131 -8.72 -25.96 -23.66
C ASN A 131 -7.81 -25.58 -24.84
N PRO A 132 -6.89 -26.48 -25.25
CA PRO A 132 -6.05 -26.29 -26.44
C PRO A 132 -6.88 -25.96 -27.68
N GLY A 133 -6.50 -24.90 -28.39
CA GLY A 133 -7.22 -24.37 -29.56
C GLY A 133 -8.29 -23.34 -29.23
N ALA A 134 -8.48 -22.97 -27.97
CA ALA A 134 -9.16 -21.73 -27.60
C ALA A 134 -8.26 -20.51 -27.88
N GLU A 135 -8.86 -19.38 -28.24
CA GLU A 135 -8.16 -18.12 -28.49
C GLU A 135 -8.73 -17.02 -27.58
N ILE A 136 -7.85 -16.31 -26.86
CA ILE A 136 -8.24 -15.22 -25.96
C ILE A 136 -7.41 -13.99 -26.32
N VAL A 137 -8.09 -12.91 -26.70
CA VAL A 137 -7.50 -11.66 -27.17
C VAL A 137 -8.00 -10.52 -26.29
N ALA A 138 -7.09 -9.93 -25.52
CA ALA A 138 -7.36 -8.78 -24.69
C ALA A 138 -6.35 -7.67 -24.99
N GLU A 139 -6.81 -6.42 -25.02
CA GLU A 139 -5.91 -5.26 -25.07
C GLU A 139 -5.32 -4.96 -23.69
N GLY A 140 -5.99 -5.40 -22.63
CA GLY A 140 -5.49 -5.39 -21.26
C GLY A 140 -4.99 -6.76 -20.78
N ASN A 141 -5.01 -6.94 -19.47
CA ASN A 141 -4.58 -8.19 -18.82
C ASN A 141 -5.53 -9.37 -19.06
N ILE A 142 -4.96 -10.56 -19.22
CA ILE A 142 -5.68 -11.85 -19.23
C ILE A 142 -5.31 -12.62 -17.95
N VAL A 143 -6.31 -13.04 -17.19
CA VAL A 143 -6.14 -13.85 -15.98
C VAL A 143 -6.97 -15.13 -16.12
N ILE A 144 -6.36 -16.29 -15.89
CA ILE A 144 -7.02 -17.59 -15.98
C ILE A 144 -6.92 -18.26 -14.60
N MET A 145 -8.07 -18.54 -13.99
CA MET A 145 -8.21 -19.28 -12.74
C MET A 145 -8.71 -20.70 -13.05
N GLY A 146 -7.85 -21.50 -13.68
CA GLY A 146 -8.14 -22.85 -14.17
C GLY A 146 -6.93 -23.45 -14.89
N ALA A 147 -7.12 -24.60 -15.55
CA ALA A 147 -6.09 -25.20 -16.41
C ALA A 147 -5.97 -24.46 -17.76
N LEU A 148 -4.78 -24.49 -18.38
CA LEU A 148 -4.45 -23.88 -19.68
C LEU A 148 -3.70 -24.88 -20.57
#